data_AF-A0A7C6XCQ0-F1
#
_entry.id   AF-A0A7C6XCQ0-F1
#
_cell.length_a   1.000
_cell.length_b   1.000
_cell.length_c   1.000
_cell.angle_alpha   90.00
_cell.angle_beta   90.00
_cell.angle_gamma   90.00
#
_symmetry.space_group_name_H-M   'P 1'
#
loop_
_entity.id
_entity.type
_entity.pdbx_description
1 polymer ?
#
loop_
_entity_poly.entity_id
_entity_poly.type
_entity_poly.pdbx_seq_one_letter_code
_entity_poly.pdbx_strand_id
1 'polypeptide(L)'
;SAGTAFWQQLVYPYFNNVDVFTCPSGARGVASKPYLGHYGANELIMPRHSSLTPPLSQSQLVAPASTFLCFDCGAYFLHPSNASSPSGSFWYMPGSGEILGLDSNQQVNGYMIDGNCRQDFQSGRHFLGVNIAYADGHVKWLRTEQVIQEARKPAPKQYGAWNPSNE
;
A
#
# COMPACT_ATOMS: atom_id res chain seq x y z
N SER A 1 1.10 9.91 24.32
CA SER A 1 2.05 9.87 23.19
C SER A 1 1.37 10.56 22.01
N ALA A 2 2.06 11.48 21.32
CA ALA A 2 1.55 11.96 20.04
C ALA A 2 1.53 10.76 19.09
N GLY A 3 0.34 10.18 18.88
CA GLY A 3 0.18 8.99 18.04
C GLY A 3 0.72 9.28 16.64
N THR A 4 1.38 8.31 16.03
CA THR A 4 1.80 8.41 14.64
C THR A 4 0.57 8.73 13.78
N ALA A 5 0.55 9.89 13.13
CA ALA A 5 -0.55 10.31 12.27
C ALA A 5 -0.55 9.49 10.97
N PHE A 6 -1.72 8.97 10.59
CA PHE A 6 -1.94 8.27 9.32
C PHE A 6 -3.11 8.88 8.55
N TRP A 7 -3.14 8.70 7.22
CA TRP A 7 -4.05 9.45 6.35
C TRP A 7 -5.53 9.25 6.71
N GLN A 8 -5.89 8.05 7.17
CA GLN A 8 -7.26 7.73 7.59
C GLN A 8 -7.71 8.65 8.74
N GLN A 9 -6.82 9.02 9.68
CA GLN A 9 -7.15 9.96 10.76
C GLN A 9 -7.37 11.38 10.25
N LEU A 10 -6.62 11.80 9.23
CA LEU A 10 -6.72 13.15 8.67
C LEU A 10 -8.06 13.36 7.96
N VAL A 11 -8.57 12.31 7.32
CA VAL A 11 -9.84 12.37 6.59
C VAL A 11 -11.03 11.85 7.39
N TYR A 12 -10.82 11.18 8.53
CA TYR A 12 -11.88 10.67 9.41
C TYR A 12 -13.00 11.69 9.69
N PRO A 13 -12.73 12.98 9.96
CA PRO A 13 -13.78 13.96 10.21
C PRO A 13 -14.82 14.11 9.09
N TYR A 14 -14.48 13.75 7.84
CA TYR A 14 -15.38 13.83 6.69
C TYR A 14 -16.27 12.59 6.52
N PHE A 15 -15.89 11.45 7.10
CA PHE A 15 -16.62 10.19 6.97
C PHE A 15 -17.34 9.79 8.25
N ASN A 16 -16.73 10.09 9.41
CA ASN A 16 -17.16 9.68 10.75
C ASN A 16 -17.53 8.18 10.85
N ASN A 17 -16.84 7.35 10.07
CA ASN A 17 -17.05 5.90 10.03
C ASN A 17 -15.72 5.21 9.69
N VAL A 18 -15.21 4.40 10.62
CA VAL A 18 -13.94 3.67 10.45
C VAL A 18 -14.04 2.54 9.43
N ASP A 19 -15.23 1.99 9.22
CA ASP A 19 -15.44 0.83 8.34
C ASP A 19 -15.07 1.17 6.89
N VAL A 20 -15.23 2.44 6.49
CA VAL A 20 -14.83 2.96 5.16
C VAL A 20 -13.33 2.75 4.90
N PHE A 21 -12.52 2.75 5.95
CA PHE A 21 -11.06 2.57 5.86
C PHE A 21 -10.63 1.11 6.01
N THR A 22 -11.57 0.17 6.08
CA THR A 22 -11.26 -1.25 6.24
C THR A 22 -11.81 -2.07 5.10
N CYS A 23 -11.05 -3.09 4.70
CA CYS A 23 -11.50 -4.02 3.68
C CYS A 23 -12.32 -5.15 4.33
N PRO A 24 -13.54 -5.44 3.82
CA PRO A 24 -14.30 -6.64 4.22
C PRO A 24 -13.55 -7.96 4.01
N SER A 25 -12.60 -7.99 3.08
CA SER A 25 -11.74 -9.15 2.80
C SER A 25 -10.30 -8.98 3.30
N GLY A 26 -9.98 -7.88 3.99
CA GLY A 26 -8.66 -7.63 4.57
C GLY A 26 -8.48 -8.36 5.89
N ALA A 27 -7.49 -7.92 6.68
CA ALA A 27 -7.19 -8.50 7.98
C ALA A 27 -8.29 -8.18 9.02
N ARG A 28 -9.35 -9.00 9.07
CA ARG A 28 -10.54 -8.73 9.91
C ARG A 28 -10.27 -8.70 11.41
N GLY A 29 -9.26 -9.43 11.89
CA GLY A 29 -8.83 -9.39 13.30
C GLY A 29 -8.32 -8.01 13.75
N VAL A 30 -8.06 -7.11 12.81
CA VAL A 30 -7.56 -5.74 13.05
C VAL A 30 -8.43 -4.68 12.37
N ALA A 31 -9.74 -4.93 12.22
CA ALA A 31 -10.68 -3.96 11.64
C ALA A 31 -10.75 -2.62 12.42
N SER A 32 -10.48 -2.62 13.74
CA SER A 32 -10.39 -1.38 14.53
C SER A 32 -9.08 -0.61 14.32
N LYS A 33 -8.14 -1.16 13.54
CA LYS A 33 -6.82 -0.59 13.23
C LYS A 33 -6.73 -0.36 11.72
N PRO A 34 -7.35 0.70 11.17
CA PRO A 34 -7.40 0.92 9.72
C PRO A 34 -6.02 1.13 9.07
N TYR A 35 -4.99 1.33 9.89
CA TYR A 35 -3.61 1.45 9.43
C TYR A 35 -2.92 0.11 9.12
N LEU A 36 -3.57 -1.02 9.37
CA LEU A 36 -2.99 -2.37 9.30
C LEU A 36 -3.90 -3.34 8.55
N GLY A 37 -3.43 -3.91 7.44
CA GLY A 37 -4.09 -5.00 6.69
C GLY A 37 -5.30 -4.58 5.85
N HIS A 38 -5.40 -3.28 5.51
CA HIS A 38 -6.51 -2.70 4.74
C HIS A 38 -6.00 -1.87 3.57
N TYR A 39 -5.91 -0.54 3.71
CA TYR A 39 -5.58 0.34 2.59
C TYR A 39 -4.34 1.17 2.90
N GLY A 40 -3.52 1.35 1.87
CA GLY A 40 -2.31 2.15 1.92
C GLY A 40 -2.31 3.25 0.88
N ALA A 41 -1.51 4.28 1.15
CA ALA A 41 -1.18 5.32 0.18
C ALA A 41 0.23 5.15 -0.39
N ASN A 42 0.47 5.69 -1.56
CA ASN A 42 1.80 5.75 -2.18
C ASN A 42 2.71 6.69 -1.38
N GLU A 43 3.79 6.15 -0.80
CA GLU A 43 4.72 6.93 0.03
C GLU A 43 5.44 8.04 -0.75
N LEU A 44 5.58 7.91 -2.07
CA LEU A 44 6.20 8.94 -2.92
C LEU A 44 5.30 10.17 -3.09
N ILE A 45 4.01 10.07 -2.77
CA ILE A 45 3.02 11.17 -2.81
C ILE A 45 2.64 11.60 -1.40
N MET A 46 2.40 10.62 -0.52
CA MET A 46 1.97 10.79 0.87
C MET A 46 2.99 10.15 1.82
N PRO A 47 4.13 10.83 2.09
CA PRO A 47 5.17 10.30 2.94
C PRO A 47 4.68 10.04 4.37
N ARG A 48 5.31 9.08 5.06
CA ARG A 48 5.05 8.86 6.49
C ARG A 48 5.30 10.13 7.30
N HIS A 49 4.59 10.30 8.42
CA HIS A 49 4.70 11.48 9.29
C HIS A 49 6.14 11.86 9.71
N SER A 50 7.04 10.87 9.85
CA SER A 50 8.44 11.12 10.23
C SER A 50 9.37 11.43 9.07
N SER A 51 8.85 11.51 7.84
CA SER A 51 9.65 11.84 6.65
C SER A 51 10.01 13.33 6.63
N LEU A 52 11.22 13.65 6.18
CA LEU A 52 11.62 15.03 5.87
C LEU A 52 11.15 15.48 4.49
N THR A 53 10.74 14.53 3.63
CA THR A 53 10.18 14.83 2.32
C THR A 53 8.74 15.29 2.49
N PRO A 54 8.36 16.49 2.00
CA PRO A 54 6.99 16.98 2.07
C PRO A 54 6.06 16.15 1.15
N PRO A 55 4.76 16.06 1.46
CA PRO A 55 3.78 15.46 0.56
C PRO A 55 3.63 16.30 -0.73
N LEU A 56 3.21 15.65 -1.80
CA LEU A 56 2.97 16.30 -3.10
C LEU A 56 1.52 16.74 -3.24
N SER A 57 1.31 17.92 -3.83
CA SER A 57 0.00 18.33 -4.32
C SER A 57 -0.32 17.64 -5.65
N GLN A 58 -1.60 17.51 -5.98
CA GLN A 58 -2.04 16.93 -7.25
C GLN A 58 -1.44 17.65 -8.48
N SER A 59 -1.19 18.97 -8.39
CA SER A 59 -0.58 19.76 -9.45
C SER A 59 0.91 19.46 -9.68
N GLN A 60 1.56 18.73 -8.76
CA GLN A 60 2.97 18.32 -8.89
C GLN A 60 3.11 16.94 -9.55
N LEU A 61 2.01 16.24 -9.81
CA LEU A 61 2.02 14.92 -10.44
C LEU A 61 2.04 15.08 -11.97
N VAL A 62 3.00 14.45 -12.64
CA VAL A 62 3.18 14.57 -14.10
C VAL A 62 2.03 13.90 -14.85
N ALA A 63 1.62 12.72 -14.41
CA ALA A 63 0.53 11.96 -15.04
C ALA A 63 -0.43 11.38 -13.97
N PRO A 64 -1.36 12.18 -13.41
CA PRO A 64 -2.25 11.74 -12.33
C PRO A 64 -3.07 10.49 -12.69
N ALA A 65 -3.50 10.39 -13.95
CA ALA A 65 -4.30 9.27 -14.47
C ALA A 65 -3.51 7.97 -14.70
N SER A 66 -2.19 7.97 -14.54
CA SER A 66 -1.36 6.75 -14.60
C SER A 66 -0.54 6.53 -13.33
N THR A 67 -0.70 7.41 -12.32
CA THR A 67 0.01 7.33 -11.04
C THR A 67 -0.88 6.68 -9.96
N PHE A 68 -0.35 5.68 -9.26
CA PHE A 68 -1.03 5.04 -8.13
C PHE A 68 -1.06 5.98 -6.92
N LEU A 69 -2.24 6.17 -6.33
CA LEU A 69 -2.44 7.00 -5.14
C LEU A 69 -2.73 6.15 -3.90
N CYS A 70 -3.84 5.40 -3.94
CA CYS A 70 -4.28 4.54 -2.84
C CYS A 70 -4.53 3.14 -3.35
N PHE A 71 -4.30 2.14 -2.51
CA PHE A 71 -4.42 0.75 -2.90
C PHE A 71 -4.64 -0.17 -1.72
N ASP A 72 -5.11 -1.37 -2.03
CA ASP A 72 -5.07 -2.50 -1.11
C ASP A 72 -3.63 -2.76 -0.63
N CYS A 73 -3.39 -2.67 0.69
CA CYS A 73 -2.06 -2.78 1.29
C CYS A 73 -2.09 -3.44 2.67
N GLY A 74 -0.96 -4.02 3.10
CA GLY A 74 -0.75 -4.41 4.49
C GLY A 74 -0.55 -3.22 5.44
N ALA A 75 -0.12 -2.07 4.93
CA ALA A 75 0.22 -0.87 5.70
C ALA A 75 -0.52 0.37 5.18
N TYR A 76 -0.75 1.35 6.05
CA TYR A 76 -1.34 2.66 5.72
C TYR A 76 -0.57 3.49 4.69
N PHE A 77 0.68 3.14 4.39
CA PHE A 77 1.43 3.61 3.22
C PHE A 77 2.35 2.50 2.73
N LEU A 78 2.85 2.61 1.50
CA LEU A 78 3.87 1.70 0.99
C LEU A 78 4.84 2.44 0.05
N HIS A 79 6.14 2.26 0.27
CA HIS A 79 7.16 2.57 -0.73
C HIS A 79 7.15 1.49 -1.83
N PRO A 80 7.38 1.83 -3.11
CA PRO A 80 7.47 0.83 -4.18
C PRO A 80 8.47 -0.30 -3.89
N SER A 81 9.59 -0.03 -3.22
CA SER A 81 10.54 -1.09 -2.85
C SER A 81 9.94 -2.15 -1.93
N ASN A 82 8.95 -1.80 -1.09
CA ASN A 82 8.27 -2.76 -0.23
C ASN A 82 7.21 -3.58 -0.96
N ALA A 83 6.73 -3.13 -2.12
CA ALA A 83 5.90 -3.98 -2.98
C ALA A 83 6.73 -5.14 -3.56
N SER A 84 7.98 -4.88 -3.97
CA SER A 84 8.85 -5.88 -4.59
C SER A 84 9.78 -6.61 -3.61
N SER A 85 10.01 -6.05 -2.42
CA SER A 85 10.77 -6.62 -1.31
C SER A 85 10.08 -6.25 0.03
N PRO A 86 9.00 -6.97 0.40
CA PRO A 86 8.23 -6.72 1.61
C PRO A 86 9.09 -6.66 2.87
N SER A 87 8.75 -5.82 3.84
CA SER A 87 9.52 -5.74 5.09
C SER A 87 8.67 -5.32 6.29
N GLY A 88 9.27 -5.35 7.48
CA GLY A 88 8.54 -5.17 8.72
C GLY A 88 7.43 -6.23 8.89
N SER A 89 6.55 -6.02 9.86
CA SER A 89 5.47 -6.97 10.12
C SER A 89 4.24 -6.79 9.23
N PHE A 90 4.18 -5.70 8.44
CA PHE A 90 2.99 -5.40 7.63
C PHE A 90 3.21 -4.50 6.39
N TRP A 91 4.45 -4.16 5.98
CA TRP A 91 4.68 -3.42 4.74
C TRP A 91 4.82 -4.37 3.55
N TYR A 92 3.68 -4.68 2.93
CA TYR A 92 3.58 -5.60 1.81
C TYR A 92 2.37 -5.28 0.91
N MET A 93 2.40 -5.78 -0.32
CA MET A 93 1.22 -5.88 -1.18
C MET A 93 0.51 -7.22 -0.96
N PRO A 94 -0.83 -7.28 -0.85
CA PRO A 94 -1.56 -8.53 -0.63
C PRO A 94 -1.24 -9.58 -1.70
N GLY A 95 -0.86 -10.79 -1.28
CA GLY A 95 -0.46 -11.89 -2.17
C GLY A 95 1.00 -11.83 -2.62
N SER A 96 1.77 -10.85 -2.16
CA SER A 96 3.21 -10.77 -2.45
C SER A 96 3.99 -11.97 -1.90
N GLY A 97 3.51 -12.65 -0.85
CA GLY A 97 4.13 -13.86 -0.34
C GLY A 97 4.22 -14.96 -1.40
N GLU A 98 3.08 -15.35 -1.97
CA GLU A 98 3.02 -16.34 -3.06
C GLU A 98 3.80 -15.89 -4.30
N ILE A 99 3.60 -14.65 -4.75
CA ILE A 99 4.22 -14.13 -5.99
C ILE A 99 5.75 -14.04 -5.88
N LEU A 100 6.28 -13.74 -4.70
CA LEU A 100 7.71 -13.58 -4.45
C LEU A 100 8.37 -14.86 -3.91
N GLY A 101 7.61 -15.93 -3.67
CA GLY A 101 8.13 -17.16 -3.06
C GLY A 101 8.55 -17.00 -1.60
N LEU A 102 7.87 -16.13 -0.86
CA LEU A 102 8.10 -15.88 0.56
C LEU A 102 7.04 -16.61 1.41
N ASP A 103 7.46 -17.13 2.56
CA ASP A 103 6.57 -17.79 3.52
C ASP A 103 6.25 -16.86 4.69
N SER A 104 4.95 -16.60 4.89
CA SER A 104 4.39 -15.81 5.99
C SER A 104 4.74 -16.32 7.40
N ASN A 105 5.17 -17.57 7.53
CA ASN A 105 5.60 -18.20 8.78
C ASN A 105 7.11 -18.10 9.03
N GLN A 106 7.85 -17.50 8.09
CA GLN A 106 9.27 -17.23 8.22
C GLN A 106 9.52 -15.72 8.35
N GLN A 107 10.75 -15.37 8.72
CA GLN A 107 11.18 -13.97 8.69
C GLN A 107 11.32 -13.50 7.24
N VAL A 108 10.66 -12.38 6.93
CA VAL A 108 10.77 -11.66 5.67
C VAL A 108 11.58 -10.39 5.92
N ASN A 109 12.77 -10.31 5.33
CA ASN A 109 13.72 -9.21 5.54
C ASN A 109 13.98 -8.89 7.03
N GLY A 110 14.09 -9.93 7.86
CA GLY A 110 14.38 -9.82 9.30
C GLY A 110 13.17 -9.65 10.22
N TYR A 111 11.95 -9.63 9.68
CA TYR A 111 10.72 -9.42 10.46
C TYR A 111 9.71 -10.54 10.25
N MET A 112 8.96 -10.87 11.30
CA MET A 112 7.81 -11.76 11.20
C MET A 112 6.58 -10.97 10.76
N ILE A 113 5.83 -11.49 9.78
CA ILE A 113 4.53 -10.91 9.40
C ILE A 113 3.54 -11.05 10.56
N ASP A 114 2.78 -9.98 10.83
CA ASP A 114 1.73 -9.95 11.85
C ASP A 114 0.75 -11.11 11.61
N GLY A 115 0.37 -11.82 12.67
CA GLY A 115 -0.50 -13.00 12.58
C GLY A 115 -1.82 -12.74 11.85
N ASN A 116 -2.41 -11.54 12.00
CA ASN A 116 -3.65 -11.15 11.33
C ASN A 116 -3.46 -10.89 9.83
N CYS A 117 -2.23 -10.62 9.42
CA CYS A 117 -1.84 -10.27 8.06
C CYS A 117 -1.28 -11.45 7.28
N ARG A 118 -0.94 -12.59 7.92
CA ARG A 118 -0.21 -13.69 7.25
C ARG A 118 -0.94 -14.25 6.04
N GLN A 119 -2.24 -14.50 6.15
CA GLN A 119 -3.04 -15.01 5.04
C GLN A 119 -3.11 -14.00 3.88
N ASP A 120 -3.37 -12.74 4.22
CA ASP A 120 -3.43 -11.65 3.23
C ASP A 120 -2.09 -11.41 2.53
N PHE A 121 -0.99 -11.49 3.28
CA PHE A 121 0.36 -11.46 2.73
C PHE A 121 0.62 -12.67 1.81
N GLN A 122 0.30 -13.88 2.27
CA GLN A 122 0.63 -15.12 1.58
C GLN A 122 -0.19 -15.29 0.29
N SER A 123 -1.50 -15.41 0.40
CA SER A 123 -2.40 -15.76 -0.71
C SER A 123 -3.15 -14.56 -1.28
N GLY A 124 -2.98 -13.38 -0.68
CA GLY A 124 -3.68 -12.18 -1.10
C GLY A 124 -5.16 -12.18 -0.76
N ARG A 125 -5.79 -11.08 -1.16
CA ARG A 125 -7.23 -10.93 -1.28
C ARG A 125 -7.58 -10.65 -2.74
N HIS A 126 -8.88 -10.62 -3.03
CA HIS A 126 -9.41 -10.24 -4.34
C HIS A 126 -8.78 -11.01 -5.52
N PHE A 127 -8.65 -12.33 -5.39
CA PHE A 127 -8.13 -13.24 -6.42
C PHE A 127 -6.69 -12.88 -6.89
N LEU A 128 -5.77 -12.68 -5.94
CA LEU A 128 -4.39 -12.23 -6.19
C LEU A 128 -4.33 -10.90 -6.96
N GLY A 129 -5.22 -9.98 -6.58
CA GLY A 129 -5.24 -8.64 -7.11
C GLY A 129 -5.62 -7.62 -6.06
N VAL A 130 -5.59 -6.38 -6.50
CA VAL A 130 -5.74 -5.21 -5.65
C VAL A 130 -6.53 -4.14 -6.39
N ASN A 131 -7.39 -3.45 -5.66
CA ASN A 131 -7.99 -2.23 -6.16
C ASN A 131 -6.97 -1.10 -6.02
N ILE A 132 -6.76 -0.38 -7.11
CA ILE A 132 -5.87 0.77 -7.20
C ILE A 132 -6.71 1.99 -7.54
N ALA A 133 -6.72 2.99 -6.66
CA ALA A 133 -7.15 4.33 -6.96
C ALA A 133 -5.96 5.12 -7.51
N TYR A 134 -6.15 5.70 -8.70
CA TYR A 134 -5.17 6.58 -9.34
C TYR A 134 -5.32 8.00 -8.82
N ALA A 135 -4.30 8.83 -9.04
CA ALA A 135 -4.25 10.16 -8.45
C ALA A 135 -5.26 11.17 -9.03
N ASP A 136 -5.92 10.84 -10.14
CA ASP A 136 -7.08 11.58 -10.68
C ASP A 136 -8.44 11.09 -10.13
N GLY A 137 -8.44 10.02 -9.30
CA GLY A 137 -9.62 9.47 -8.64
C GLY A 137 -10.28 8.27 -9.32
N HIS A 138 -9.87 7.85 -10.53
CA HIS A 138 -10.42 6.62 -11.11
C HIS A 138 -9.82 5.37 -10.44
N VAL A 139 -10.54 4.26 -10.51
CA VAL A 139 -10.15 3.00 -9.87
C VAL A 139 -10.04 1.87 -10.89
N LYS A 140 -9.02 1.04 -10.77
CA LYS A 140 -8.90 -0.23 -11.51
C LYS A 140 -8.47 -1.36 -10.59
N TRP A 141 -8.95 -2.56 -10.88
CA TRP A 141 -8.39 -3.78 -10.30
C TRP A 141 -7.17 -4.19 -11.12
N LEU A 142 -6.04 -4.45 -10.46
CA LEU A 142 -4.81 -4.98 -11.06
C LEU A 142 -4.41 -6.27 -10.36
N ARG A 143 -3.73 -7.17 -11.08
CA ARG A 143 -3.04 -8.29 -10.44
C ARG A 143 -1.94 -7.74 -9.54
N THR A 144 -1.74 -8.32 -8.36
CA THR A 144 -0.64 -7.93 -7.47
C THR A 144 0.71 -8.02 -8.19
N GLU A 145 0.87 -9.03 -9.05
CA GLU A 145 2.08 -9.19 -9.86
C GLU A 145 2.36 -7.98 -10.75
N GLN A 146 1.34 -7.40 -11.40
CA GLN A 146 1.51 -6.20 -12.22
C GLN A 146 2.00 -5.02 -11.39
N VAL A 147 1.45 -4.86 -10.18
CA VAL A 147 1.85 -3.78 -9.25
C VAL A 147 3.31 -3.95 -8.80
N ILE A 148 3.74 -5.19 -8.57
CA ILE A 148 5.13 -5.55 -8.25
C ILE A 148 6.05 -5.28 -9.46
N GLN A 149 5.60 -5.58 -10.67
CA GLN A 149 6.36 -5.31 -11.89
C GLN A 149 6.57 -3.80 -12.10
N GLU A 150 5.55 -2.97 -11.84
CA GLU A 150 5.71 -1.50 -11.83
C GLU A 150 6.79 -1.07 -10.83
N ALA A 151 6.74 -1.60 -9.60
CA ALA A 151 7.73 -1.32 -8.56
C ALA A 151 9.15 -1.80 -8.89
N ARG A 152 9.33 -2.72 -9.84
CA ARG A 152 10.64 -3.22 -10.27
C ARG A 152 11.21 -2.48 -11.49
N LYS A 153 10.44 -1.59 -12.12
CA LYS A 153 10.92 -0.88 -13.31
C LYS A 153 12.19 -0.08 -12.97
N PRO A 154 13.28 -0.23 -13.74
CA PRO A 154 14.52 0.48 -13.51
C PRO A 154 14.47 1.91 -14.08
N ALA A 155 15.51 2.69 -13.82
CA ALA A 155 15.74 3.94 -14.53
C ALA A 155 15.79 3.71 -16.06
N PRO A 156 15.35 4.68 -16.88
CA PRO A 156 14.88 6.02 -16.51
C PRO A 156 13.44 6.07 -15.98
N LYS A 157 12.64 5.01 -16.14
CA LYS A 157 11.23 4.94 -15.70
C LYS A 157 11.10 4.27 -14.33
N GLN A 158 11.99 4.64 -13.40
CA GLN A 158 12.09 3.95 -12.12
C GLN A 158 10.74 3.96 -11.39
N TYR A 159 10.37 2.79 -10.86
CA TYR A 159 9.11 2.54 -10.16
C TYR A 159 7.82 2.74 -10.97
N GLY A 160 7.88 2.99 -12.28
CA GLY A 160 6.70 2.98 -13.14
C GLY A 160 5.56 3.88 -12.65
N ALA A 161 4.36 3.30 -12.56
CA ALA A 161 3.14 3.93 -12.07
C ALA A 161 3.18 4.36 -10.58
N TRP A 162 4.19 3.95 -9.81
CA TRP A 162 4.39 4.46 -8.45
C TRP A 162 5.05 5.84 -8.43
N ASN A 163 5.84 6.17 -9.45
CA ASN A 163 6.65 7.38 -9.45
C ASN A 163 5.81 8.57 -9.96
N PRO A 164 5.56 9.59 -9.11
CA PRO A 164 4.74 10.75 -9.49
C PRO A 164 5.35 11.63 -10.59
N SER A 165 6.63 11.42 -10.90
CA SER A 165 7.36 12.16 -11.95
C SER A 165 7.47 11.42 -13.28
N ASN A 166 6.95 10.19 -13.40
CA ASN A 166 6.99 9.44 -14.65
C ASN A 166 5.85 9.89 -15.60
N GLU A 167 6.17 9.91 -16.90
CA GLU A 167 5.20 10.05 -18.01
C GLU A 167 4.64 8.69 -18.46
#